data_AF-A0A2T0RH90-F1
#
_entry.id   AF-A0A2T0RH90-F1
#
_cell.length_a   1.000
_cell.length_b   1.000
_cell.length_c   1.000
_cell.angle_alpha   90.00
_cell.angle_beta   90.00
_cell.angle_gamma   90.00
#
_symmetry.space_group_name_H-M   'P 1'
#
loop_
_entity.id
_entity.type
_entity.pdbx_description
1 polymer ?
#
loop_
_entity_poly.entity_id
_entity_poly.type
_entity_poly.pdbx_seq_one_letter_code
_entity_poly.pdbx_strand_id
1 'polypeptide(L)'
;MKRKIFLGLAVACAVASPVLAEWTFVAGPTANAFIQSSDSTLELQCDRIRFAPAGHEDSEDLVAKQGLSIRFMQDGTTEVGAFQVGQNNASVQIVDNYPVEISFNNAEDYGFVLDQLAANASVNLSMVDQDITYGIFDLAGSSAAIKSLRSACGGAAQETASTEAPEGAVYCGGGAVKRQIEYVILDTPDGEWDAVLTVNGEVTRAMTAYSFFGNAAAPKGFVVALLGEDRSETLVFSNGAKDWLEYGDYQYEKCN
;
A
#
# COMPACT_ATOMS: atom_id res chain seq x y z
N MET A 1 -0.66 4.18 75.29
CA MET A 1 -0.50 4.97 74.05
C MET A 1 -0.76 4.06 72.85
N LYS A 2 -1.78 4.37 72.05
CA LYS A 2 -2.20 3.59 70.87
C LYS A 2 -1.33 3.99 69.68
N ARG A 3 -0.59 3.05 69.06
CA ARG A 3 0.08 3.26 67.77
C ARG A 3 -0.67 2.49 66.68
N LYS A 4 -1.37 3.23 65.82
CA LYS A 4 -1.99 2.73 64.59
C LYS A 4 -0.90 2.60 63.53
N ILE A 5 -0.72 1.41 62.97
CA ILE A 5 0.13 1.19 61.80
C ILE A 5 -0.77 1.40 60.57
N PHE A 6 -0.45 2.39 59.75
CA PHE A 6 -1.15 2.67 58.50
C PHE A 6 -0.66 1.71 57.41
N LEU A 7 -1.62 1.08 56.74
CA LEU A 7 -1.44 0.24 55.56
C LEU A 7 -1.31 1.18 54.33
N GLY A 8 -0.14 1.22 53.70
CA GLY A 8 0.07 1.97 52.45
C GLY A 8 -0.14 1.05 51.25
N LEU A 9 -1.28 1.18 50.58
CA LEU A 9 -1.55 0.53 49.29
C LEU A 9 -1.06 1.49 48.19
N ALA A 10 0.09 1.21 47.60
CA ALA A 10 0.57 1.93 46.42
C ALA A 10 -0.22 1.46 45.20
N VAL A 11 -1.15 2.29 44.73
CA VAL A 11 -1.84 2.09 43.45
C VAL A 11 -0.87 2.52 42.34
N ALA A 12 -0.35 1.54 41.60
CA ALA A 12 0.37 1.80 40.36
C ALA A 12 -0.66 2.18 39.28
N CYS A 13 -0.81 3.47 39.00
CA CYS A 13 -1.49 3.94 37.80
C CYS A 13 -0.63 3.56 36.58
N ALA A 14 -0.99 2.49 35.88
CA ALA A 14 -0.51 2.25 34.53
C ALA A 14 -1.08 3.37 33.64
N VAL A 15 -0.26 4.35 33.30
CA VAL A 15 -0.59 5.32 32.25
C VAL A 15 -0.57 4.56 30.92
N ALA A 16 -1.75 4.21 30.41
CA ALA A 16 -1.90 3.83 29.02
C ALA A 16 -1.70 5.13 28.21
N SER A 17 -0.51 5.33 27.67
CA SER A 17 -0.30 6.37 26.66
C SER A 17 -1.22 6.03 25.47
N PRO A 18 -2.02 6.97 24.97
CA PRO A 18 -2.66 6.76 23.67
C PRO A 18 -1.54 6.55 22.66
N VAL A 19 -1.60 5.44 21.93
CA VAL A 19 -0.80 5.27 20.71
C VAL A 19 -1.29 6.38 19.77
N LEU A 20 -0.50 7.45 19.65
CA LEU A 20 -0.74 8.45 18.62
C LEU A 20 -0.49 7.76 17.27
N ALA A 21 -1.36 8.03 16.31
CA ALA A 21 -1.15 7.59 14.94
C ALA A 21 0.10 8.31 14.41
N GLU A 22 1.21 7.59 14.27
CA GLU A 22 2.48 8.14 13.77
C GLU A 22 2.66 7.81 12.30
N TRP A 23 3.15 8.80 11.55
CA TRP A 23 3.55 8.59 10.17
C TRP A 23 4.76 7.66 10.09
N THR A 24 4.64 6.62 9.28
CA THR A 24 5.70 5.65 8.99
C THR A 24 6.17 5.82 7.56
N PHE A 25 7.47 5.67 7.33
CA PHE A 25 8.07 5.60 6.00
C PHE A 25 8.77 4.26 5.83
N VAL A 26 8.50 3.59 4.72
CA VAL A 26 9.19 2.37 4.31
C VAL A 26 9.97 2.69 3.05
N ALA A 27 11.29 2.52 3.12
CA ALA A 27 12.15 2.61 1.95
C ALA A 27 12.06 1.29 1.17
N GLY A 28 12.15 1.38 -0.15
CA GLY A 28 12.13 0.22 -1.01
C GLY A 28 11.86 0.62 -2.46
N PRO A 29 11.76 -0.37 -3.36
CA PRO A 29 11.37 -0.16 -4.76
C PRO A 29 9.98 0.50 -4.86
N THR A 30 9.06 0.13 -3.98
CA THR A 30 7.80 0.85 -3.69
C THR A 30 7.89 1.58 -2.36
N ALA A 31 8.71 2.63 -2.36
CA ALA A 31 8.76 3.51 -1.21
C ALA A 31 7.36 4.05 -0.91
N ASN A 32 6.93 3.89 0.33
CA ASN A 32 5.64 4.39 0.78
C ASN A 32 5.76 5.12 2.12
N ALA A 33 4.84 6.04 2.34
CA ALA A 33 4.65 6.74 3.60
C ALA A 33 3.19 6.59 3.99
N PHE A 34 2.91 6.15 5.21
CA PHE A 34 1.53 5.91 5.63
C PHE A 34 1.25 6.33 7.06
N ILE A 35 -0.02 6.57 7.34
CA ILE A 35 -0.58 6.72 8.68
C ILE A 35 -1.80 5.82 8.83
N GLN A 36 -1.94 5.22 10.01
CA GLN A 36 -3.09 4.39 10.35
C GLN A 36 -3.96 5.11 11.39
N SER A 37 -5.23 5.34 11.06
CA SER A 37 -6.28 5.69 12.03
C SER A 37 -6.89 4.42 12.62
N SER A 38 -7.81 4.56 13.58
CA SER A 38 -8.53 3.43 14.21
C SER A 38 -9.23 2.48 13.23
N ASP A 39 -9.54 2.97 12.04
CA ASP A 39 -10.55 2.45 11.12
C ASP A 39 -10.11 2.51 9.66
N SER A 40 -8.98 3.15 9.35
CA SER A 40 -8.49 3.28 7.98
C SER A 40 -6.98 3.55 7.93
N THR A 41 -6.38 3.33 6.77
CA THR A 41 -4.99 3.71 6.48
C THR A 41 -4.99 4.69 5.33
N LEU A 42 -4.15 5.73 5.43
CA LEU A 42 -3.77 6.58 4.31
C LEU A 42 -2.32 6.26 3.96
N GLU A 43 -2.09 5.84 2.72
CA GLU A 43 -0.78 5.50 2.19
C GLU A 43 -0.46 6.38 0.97
N LEU A 44 0.77 6.87 0.95
CA LEU A 44 1.36 7.69 -0.10
C LEU A 44 2.49 6.90 -0.75
N GLN A 45 2.48 6.80 -2.08
CA GLN A 45 3.57 6.21 -2.87
C GLN A 45 4.14 7.27 -3.82
N CYS A 46 4.99 6.90 -4.78
CA CYS A 46 5.66 7.92 -5.62
C CYS A 46 4.74 8.69 -6.58
N ASP A 47 3.60 8.11 -6.97
CA ASP A 47 2.67 8.67 -7.96
C ASP A 47 1.18 8.50 -7.60
N ARG A 48 0.90 7.98 -6.41
CA ARG A 48 -0.46 7.58 -6.01
C ARG A 48 -0.71 7.69 -4.52
N ILE A 49 -1.99 7.69 -4.20
CA ILE A 49 -2.50 7.58 -2.83
C ILE A 49 -3.36 6.32 -2.76
N ARG A 50 -3.24 5.59 -1.66
CA ARG A 50 -4.15 4.48 -1.33
C ARG A 50 -4.80 4.77 0.00
N PHE A 51 -6.09 4.52 0.11
CA PHE A 51 -6.76 4.52 1.39
C PHE A 51 -7.91 3.53 1.42
N ALA A 52 -8.25 3.06 2.61
CA ALA A 52 -9.36 2.14 2.82
C ALA A 52 -10.53 2.89 3.46
N PRO A 53 -11.64 3.15 2.72
CA PRO A 53 -12.87 3.66 3.32
C PRO A 53 -13.43 2.72 4.39
N ALA A 54 -14.30 3.24 5.25
CA ALA A 54 -14.91 2.45 6.32
C ALA A 54 -15.74 1.26 5.82
N GLY A 55 -16.33 1.36 4.62
CA GLY A 55 -17.08 0.28 3.97
C GLY A 55 -16.67 0.02 2.52
N HIS A 56 -16.91 -1.21 2.05
CA HIS A 56 -16.73 -1.56 0.63
C HIS A 56 -17.66 -0.75 -0.28
N GLU A 57 -18.89 -0.50 0.16
CA GLU A 57 -19.88 0.33 -0.53
C GLU A 57 -19.39 1.76 -0.80
N ASP A 58 -18.61 2.34 0.13
CA ASP A 58 -17.98 3.65 -0.07
C ASP A 58 -16.90 3.61 -1.15
N SER A 59 -16.18 2.48 -1.24
CA SER A 59 -15.16 2.26 -2.27
C SER A 59 -15.77 2.11 -3.65
N GLU A 60 -16.89 1.37 -3.75
CA GLU A 60 -17.67 1.24 -4.99
C GLU A 60 -18.26 2.59 -5.42
N ASP A 61 -18.79 3.38 -4.48
CA ASP A 61 -19.34 4.70 -4.74
C ASP A 61 -18.27 5.68 -5.25
N LEU A 62 -17.08 5.67 -4.64
CA LEU A 62 -15.92 6.44 -5.08
C LEU A 62 -15.50 6.13 -6.52
N VAL A 63 -15.37 4.84 -6.85
CA VAL A 63 -14.99 4.40 -8.20
C VAL A 63 -16.09 4.65 -9.20
N ALA A 64 -17.36 4.45 -8.85
CA ALA A 64 -18.49 4.71 -9.73
C ALA A 64 -18.61 6.20 -10.10
N LYS A 65 -18.34 7.09 -9.14
CA LYS A 65 -18.38 8.54 -9.35
C LYS A 65 -17.13 9.09 -10.01
N GLN A 66 -15.99 8.38 -9.91
CA GLN A 66 -14.67 8.87 -10.34
C GLN A 66 -14.42 10.30 -9.83
N GLY A 67 -14.78 10.56 -8.57
CA GLY A 67 -14.84 11.91 -8.00
C GLY A 67 -14.58 11.92 -6.50
N LEU A 68 -13.43 12.45 -6.11
CA LEU A 68 -13.02 12.62 -4.72
C LEU A 68 -12.49 14.05 -4.50
N SER A 69 -12.84 14.65 -3.38
CA SER A 69 -12.25 15.90 -2.92
C SER A 69 -11.25 15.60 -1.80
N ILE A 70 -9.98 15.96 -2.00
CA ILE A 70 -8.93 15.92 -0.98
C ILE A 70 -8.92 17.30 -0.31
N ARG A 71 -9.56 17.43 0.86
CA ARG A 71 -9.71 18.71 1.57
C ARG A 71 -8.65 18.85 2.65
N PHE A 72 -7.93 19.97 2.66
CA PHE A 72 -6.82 20.21 3.58
C PHE A 72 -7.24 21.16 4.70
N MET A 73 -6.96 20.78 5.94
CA MET A 73 -7.40 21.50 7.13
C MET A 73 -6.19 22.05 7.90
N GLN A 74 -6.16 23.36 8.14
CA GLN A 74 -5.01 24.01 8.78
C GLN A 74 -4.85 23.64 10.27
N ASP A 75 -5.96 23.45 10.98
CA ASP A 75 -6.01 23.18 12.42
C ASP A 75 -6.89 21.95 12.76
N GLY A 76 -7.16 21.11 11.76
CA GLY A 76 -8.07 19.98 11.86
C GLY A 76 -9.53 20.31 11.58
N THR A 77 -9.91 21.60 11.59
CA THR A 77 -11.31 22.04 11.46
C THR A 77 -11.55 23.12 10.40
N THR A 78 -10.54 23.93 10.10
CA THR A 78 -10.62 25.02 9.11
C THR A 78 -10.06 24.55 7.77
N GLU A 79 -10.93 24.40 6.77
CA GLU A 79 -10.51 24.10 5.39
C GLU A 79 -9.76 25.29 4.79
N VAL A 80 -8.56 25.04 4.27
CA VAL A 80 -7.74 26.06 3.60
C VAL A 80 -7.55 25.80 2.11
N GLY A 81 -8.01 24.66 1.61
CA GLY A 81 -8.04 24.33 0.21
C GLY A 81 -8.49 22.89 -0.03
N ALA A 82 -8.78 22.58 -1.28
CA ALA A 82 -9.11 21.24 -1.71
C ALA A 82 -8.53 20.94 -3.09
N PHE A 83 -8.16 19.69 -3.33
CA PHE A 83 -7.81 19.16 -4.64
C PHE A 83 -8.93 18.23 -5.13
N GLN A 84 -9.46 18.51 -6.32
CA GLN A 84 -10.53 17.70 -6.91
C GLN A 84 -9.92 16.63 -7.81
N VAL A 85 -10.10 15.37 -7.41
CA VAL A 85 -9.70 14.18 -8.16
C VAL A 85 -10.84 13.77 -9.07
N GLY A 86 -10.55 13.56 -10.35
CA GLY A 86 -11.47 12.90 -11.26
C GLY A 86 -10.80 12.51 -12.58
N GLN A 87 -11.59 11.97 -13.51
CA GLN A 87 -11.10 11.31 -14.74
C GLN A 87 -10.11 12.13 -15.58
N ASN A 88 -10.11 13.46 -15.44
CA ASN A 88 -9.21 14.34 -16.19
C ASN A 88 -7.79 14.38 -15.61
N ASN A 89 -7.63 14.22 -14.29
CA ASN A 89 -6.34 14.40 -13.61
C ASN A 89 -5.86 13.18 -12.82
N ALA A 90 -6.72 12.16 -12.66
CA ALA A 90 -6.36 10.93 -11.99
C ALA A 90 -7.25 9.76 -12.45
N SER A 91 -6.79 8.54 -12.20
CA SER A 91 -7.63 7.35 -12.19
C SER A 91 -7.96 6.95 -10.76
N VAL A 92 -9.20 6.49 -10.53
CA VAL A 92 -9.67 5.99 -9.23
C VAL A 92 -10.12 4.54 -9.41
N GLN A 93 -9.54 3.62 -8.65
CA GLN A 93 -9.82 2.19 -8.74
C GLN A 93 -9.77 1.49 -7.38
N ILE A 94 -10.52 0.40 -7.21
CA ILE A 94 -10.36 -0.50 -6.07
C ILE A 94 -9.20 -1.44 -6.40
N VAL A 95 -8.23 -1.55 -5.51
CA VAL A 95 -7.09 -2.47 -5.60
C VAL A 95 -7.10 -3.41 -4.40
N ASP A 96 -6.28 -4.47 -4.46
CA ASP A 96 -5.89 -5.30 -3.31
C ASP A 96 -7.07 -5.72 -2.39
N ASN A 97 -8.22 -6.04 -3.00
CA ASN A 97 -9.44 -6.50 -2.36
C ASN A 97 -10.07 -5.54 -1.31
N TYR A 98 -9.69 -4.25 -1.26
CA TYR A 98 -10.41 -3.27 -0.43
C TYR A 98 -10.00 -1.80 -0.63
N PRO A 99 -8.70 -1.43 -0.74
CA PRO A 99 -8.32 -0.03 -0.81
C PRO A 99 -8.72 0.65 -2.11
N VAL A 100 -9.08 1.92 -2.02
CA VAL A 100 -9.18 2.81 -3.17
C VAL A 100 -7.80 3.37 -3.46
N GLU A 101 -7.34 3.19 -4.70
CA GLU A 101 -6.13 3.79 -5.25
C GLU A 101 -6.50 4.96 -6.15
N ILE A 102 -5.80 6.07 -5.95
CA ILE A 102 -5.85 7.27 -6.77
C ILE A 102 -4.48 7.43 -7.43
N SER A 103 -4.39 7.18 -8.73
CA SER A 103 -3.15 7.39 -9.50
C SER A 103 -3.25 8.72 -10.24
N PHE A 104 -2.31 9.63 -9.99
CA PHE A 104 -2.33 10.96 -10.59
C PHE A 104 -1.72 10.93 -12.00
N ASN A 105 -2.38 11.59 -12.95
CA ASN A 105 -1.92 11.66 -14.34
C ASN A 105 -0.72 12.61 -14.51
N ASN A 106 -0.52 13.54 -13.57
CA ASN A 106 0.53 14.55 -13.59
C ASN A 106 1.29 14.57 -12.25
N ALA A 107 2.63 14.53 -12.32
CA ALA A 107 3.50 14.62 -11.15
C ALA A 107 3.42 15.98 -10.44
N GLU A 108 3.09 17.06 -11.14
CA GLU A 108 2.87 18.39 -10.53
C GLU A 108 1.61 18.41 -9.66
N ASP A 109 0.53 17.78 -10.13
CA ASP A 109 -0.72 17.63 -9.36
C ASP A 109 -0.48 16.82 -8.09
N TYR A 110 0.24 15.70 -8.22
CA TYR A 110 0.60 14.88 -7.07
C TYR A 110 1.56 15.59 -6.13
N GLY A 111 2.54 16.31 -6.67
CA GLY A 111 3.46 17.16 -5.94
C GLY A 111 2.73 18.20 -5.10
N PHE A 112 1.73 18.87 -5.68
CA PHE A 112 0.87 19.81 -4.96
C PHE A 112 0.14 19.12 -3.79
N VAL A 113 -0.48 17.96 -4.03
CA VAL A 113 -1.18 17.21 -2.97
C VAL A 113 -0.22 16.85 -1.83
N LEU A 114 0.96 16.33 -2.16
CA LEU A 114 2.00 16.03 -1.17
C LEU A 114 2.47 17.27 -0.39
N ASP A 115 2.63 18.43 -1.05
CA ASP A 115 2.99 19.68 -0.38
C ASP A 115 1.90 20.11 0.62
N GLN A 116 0.63 19.97 0.24
CA GLN A 116 -0.50 20.27 1.12
C GLN A 116 -0.60 19.29 2.28
N LEU A 117 -0.38 17.99 2.06
CA LEU A 117 -0.34 16.98 3.13
C LEU A 117 0.80 17.24 4.13
N ALA A 118 1.94 17.76 3.66
CA ALA A 118 3.08 18.10 4.51
C ALA A 118 2.89 19.38 5.33
N ALA A 119 1.99 20.28 4.90
CA ALA A 119 1.83 21.62 5.47
C ALA A 119 0.62 21.79 6.40
N ASN A 120 -0.35 20.88 6.34
CA ASN A 120 -1.63 20.99 7.05
C ASN A 120 -1.71 20.05 8.25
N ALA A 121 -2.71 20.26 9.11
CA ALA A 121 -2.90 19.48 10.34
C ALA A 121 -3.74 18.22 10.12
N SER A 122 -4.71 18.26 9.22
CA SER A 122 -5.46 17.06 8.81
C SER A 122 -5.85 17.11 7.33
N VAL A 123 -6.17 15.94 6.78
CA VAL A 123 -6.82 15.81 5.48
C VAL A 123 -8.16 15.11 5.64
N ASN A 124 -9.18 15.62 4.97
CA ASN A 124 -10.47 14.97 4.82
C ASN A 124 -10.62 14.51 3.37
N LEU A 125 -10.73 13.19 3.18
CA LEU A 125 -11.08 12.58 1.91
C LEU A 125 -12.59 12.48 1.84
N SER A 126 -13.20 13.31 1.01
CA SER A 126 -14.65 13.41 0.90
C SER A 126 -15.13 13.20 -0.53
N MET A 127 -16.42 12.96 -0.67
CA MET A 127 -17.06 13.02 -1.98
C MET A 127 -16.93 14.44 -2.57
N VAL A 128 -16.82 14.51 -3.89
CA VAL A 128 -16.93 15.77 -4.62
C VAL A 128 -18.33 16.38 -4.43
N ASP A 129 -18.38 17.70 -4.21
CA ASP A 129 -19.61 18.50 -4.06
C ASP A 129 -20.57 18.09 -2.92
N GLN A 130 -20.17 17.19 -2.02
CA GLN A 130 -20.99 16.72 -0.89
C GLN A 130 -20.15 16.60 0.39
N ASP A 131 -20.80 16.67 1.56
CA ASP A 131 -20.13 16.55 2.86
C ASP A 131 -20.01 15.10 3.36
N ILE A 132 -19.98 14.14 2.42
CA ILE A 132 -19.77 12.73 2.74
C ILE A 132 -18.28 12.48 2.87
N THR A 133 -17.86 12.12 4.09
CA THR A 133 -16.47 11.86 4.44
C THR A 133 -16.17 10.36 4.37
N TYR A 134 -15.14 10.00 3.61
CA TYR A 134 -14.65 8.63 3.49
C TYR A 134 -13.46 8.33 4.39
N GLY A 135 -12.73 9.36 4.82
CA GLY A 135 -11.64 9.23 5.79
C GLY A 135 -11.11 10.58 6.24
N ILE A 136 -10.70 10.67 7.51
CA ILE A 136 -10.00 11.83 8.06
C ILE A 136 -8.70 11.34 8.68
N PHE A 137 -7.58 11.96 8.28
CA PHE A 137 -6.25 11.57 8.73
C PHE A 137 -5.52 12.75 9.35
N ASP A 138 -4.87 12.48 10.49
CA ASP A 138 -3.95 13.41 11.13
C ASP A 138 -2.66 13.51 10.29
N LEU A 139 -2.16 14.73 10.11
CA LEU A 139 -0.96 15.01 9.32
C LEU A 139 0.24 15.42 10.19
N ALA A 140 0.13 15.34 11.51
CA ALA A 140 1.26 15.56 12.41
C ALA A 140 2.38 14.56 12.11
N GLY A 141 3.54 15.08 11.68
CA GLY A 141 4.70 14.28 11.30
C GLY A 141 4.74 13.87 9.82
N SER A 142 3.70 14.15 9.03
CA SER A 142 3.64 13.82 7.60
C SER A 142 4.80 14.45 6.82
N SER A 143 5.22 15.68 7.17
CA SER A 143 6.30 16.39 6.49
C SER A 143 7.62 15.63 6.47
N ALA A 144 7.96 14.91 7.54
CA ALA A 144 9.16 14.09 7.61
C ALA A 144 9.04 12.85 6.71
N ALA A 145 7.88 12.16 6.78
CA ALA A 145 7.62 10.97 5.97
C ALA A 145 7.55 11.29 4.47
N ILE A 146 6.87 12.39 4.09
CA ILE A 146 6.77 12.87 2.70
C ILE A 146 8.14 13.30 2.17
N LYS A 147 9.00 13.91 3.01
CA LYS A 147 10.38 14.24 2.62
C LYS A 147 11.18 12.98 2.31
N SER A 148 11.07 11.95 3.15
CA SER A 148 11.73 10.65 2.92
C SER A 148 11.20 9.98 1.65
N LEU A 149 9.88 9.97 1.46
CA LEU A 149 9.21 9.47 0.25
C LEU A 149 9.76 10.17 -1.00
N ARG A 150 9.75 11.50 -1.03
CA ARG A 150 10.29 12.27 -2.16
C ARG A 150 11.76 11.99 -2.43
N SER A 151 12.57 11.78 -1.39
CA SER A 151 13.96 11.41 -1.56
C SER A 151 14.11 10.04 -2.22
N ALA A 152 13.26 9.08 -1.87
CA ALA A 152 13.26 7.76 -2.48
C ALA A 152 12.74 7.83 -3.94
N CYS A 153 11.67 8.58 -4.19
CA CYS A 153 11.09 8.74 -5.53
C CYS A 153 11.99 9.57 -6.48
N GLY A 154 12.74 10.55 -5.96
CA GLY A 154 13.70 11.35 -6.72
C GLY A 154 15.00 10.63 -7.07
N GLY A 155 15.25 9.46 -6.48
CA GLY A 155 16.35 8.56 -6.83
C GLY A 155 16.05 7.68 -8.06
N ALA A 156 14.85 7.75 -8.63
CA ALA A 156 14.44 7.00 -9.83
C ALA A 156 15.07 7.49 -11.15
N ALA A 157 16.15 8.27 -11.06
CA ALA A 157 17.13 8.44 -12.12
C ALA A 157 18.49 7.93 -11.61
N GLN A 158 18.58 6.66 -11.25
CA GLN A 158 19.86 5.99 -11.17
C GLN A 158 19.79 4.65 -11.88
N GLU A 159 20.52 4.63 -13.01
CA GLU A 159 21.16 3.48 -13.59
C GLU A 159 20.23 2.29 -13.85
N THR A 160 19.84 2.19 -15.12
CA THR A 160 19.99 0.92 -15.82
C THR A 160 21.43 0.42 -15.62
N ALA A 161 21.74 -0.14 -14.45
CA ALA A 161 22.66 -1.25 -14.42
C ALA A 161 22.03 -2.22 -15.42
N SER A 162 22.75 -2.48 -16.50
CA SER A 162 22.49 -3.65 -17.34
C SER A 162 22.67 -4.86 -16.45
N THR A 163 21.64 -5.18 -15.67
CA THR A 163 21.44 -6.51 -15.15
C THR A 163 21.00 -7.31 -16.37
N GLU A 164 21.75 -8.37 -16.59
CA GLU A 164 21.61 -9.40 -17.60
C GLU A 164 20.14 -9.70 -17.98
N ALA A 165 19.93 -10.07 -19.25
CA ALA A 165 18.61 -10.41 -19.76
C ALA A 165 17.89 -11.42 -18.83
N PRO A 166 16.57 -11.30 -18.62
CA PRO A 166 15.85 -12.12 -17.65
C PRO A 166 16.02 -13.61 -17.96
N GLU A 167 16.57 -14.36 -17.00
CA GLU A 167 16.64 -15.83 -17.06
C GLU A 167 15.33 -16.50 -16.55
N GLY A 168 14.33 -15.70 -16.15
CA GLY A 168 13.07 -16.16 -15.55
C GLY A 168 11.91 -16.37 -16.53
N ALA A 169 10.88 -17.08 -16.06
CA ALA A 169 9.61 -17.19 -16.77
C ALA A 169 8.82 -15.87 -16.67
N VAL A 170 8.30 -15.40 -17.81
CA VAL A 170 7.50 -14.16 -17.91
C VAL A 170 6.04 -14.54 -18.08
N TYR A 171 5.18 -13.89 -17.31
CA TYR A 171 3.73 -14.10 -17.31
C TYR A 171 3.03 -12.82 -17.71
N CYS A 172 2.12 -12.93 -18.67
CA CYS A 172 1.38 -11.82 -19.24
C CYS A 172 -0.11 -12.11 -19.16
N GLY A 173 -0.93 -11.10 -18.89
CA GLY A 173 -2.38 -11.29 -18.88
C GLY A 173 -3.06 -10.53 -17.76
N GLY A 174 -4.07 -11.16 -17.14
CA GLY A 174 -4.85 -10.58 -16.05
C GLY A 174 -6.21 -10.00 -16.47
N GLY A 175 -6.78 -10.43 -17.59
CA GLY A 175 -8.11 -10.01 -18.02
C GLY A 175 -8.23 -8.49 -18.22
N ALA A 176 -8.97 -7.82 -17.34
CA ALA A 176 -9.14 -6.36 -17.35
C ALA A 176 -7.87 -5.60 -16.94
N VAL A 177 -6.93 -6.24 -16.24
CA VAL A 177 -5.69 -5.63 -15.74
C VAL A 177 -4.49 -6.29 -16.35
N LYS A 178 -3.84 -5.60 -17.30
CA LYS A 178 -2.64 -6.10 -17.98
C LYS A 178 -1.40 -5.88 -17.14
N ARG A 179 -0.68 -6.95 -16.82
CA ARG A 179 0.64 -6.90 -16.16
C ARG A 179 1.62 -7.86 -16.83
N GLN A 180 2.89 -7.52 -16.75
CA GLN A 180 4.03 -8.41 -16.98
C GLN A 180 4.55 -8.81 -15.60
N ILE A 181 4.63 -10.11 -15.32
CA ILE A 181 5.06 -10.63 -14.03
C ILE A 181 6.18 -11.62 -14.26
N GLU A 182 7.25 -11.48 -13.50
CA GLU A 182 8.43 -12.34 -13.54
C GLU A 182 8.76 -12.77 -12.12
N TYR A 183 9.29 -13.97 -11.94
CA TYR A 183 9.82 -14.36 -10.63
C TYR A 183 11.09 -15.20 -10.78
N VAL A 184 11.95 -15.11 -9.78
CA VAL A 184 13.19 -15.88 -9.68
C VAL A 184 13.28 -16.44 -8.27
N ILE A 185 13.54 -17.74 -8.14
CA ILE A 185 13.93 -18.36 -6.87
C ILE A 185 15.46 -18.34 -6.84
N LEU A 186 16.03 -17.78 -5.78
CA LEU A 186 17.46 -17.49 -5.67
C LEU A 186 18.23 -18.74 -5.20
N ASP A 187 19.33 -19.08 -5.89
CA ASP A 187 20.23 -20.17 -5.47
C ASP A 187 21.00 -19.85 -4.18
N THR A 188 21.27 -18.56 -3.93
CA THR A 188 21.98 -18.07 -2.73
C THR A 188 21.14 -16.99 -2.03
N PRO A 189 20.14 -17.39 -1.22
CA PRO A 189 19.22 -16.44 -0.59
C PRO A 189 19.86 -15.69 0.59
N ASP A 190 19.39 -14.47 0.82
CA ASP A 190 19.72 -13.68 2.02
C ASP A 190 18.60 -13.84 3.06
N GLY A 191 18.83 -14.74 4.01
CA GLY A 191 17.87 -15.06 5.07
C GLY A 191 16.67 -15.85 4.54
N GLU A 192 15.46 -15.44 4.95
CA GLU A 192 14.19 -16.09 4.56
C GLU A 192 13.68 -15.65 3.18
N TRP A 193 14.29 -14.62 2.59
CA TRP A 193 13.92 -14.08 1.29
C TRP A 193 14.67 -14.82 0.19
N ASP A 194 14.10 -15.94 -0.24
CA ASP A 194 14.66 -16.85 -1.24
C ASP A 194 14.05 -16.71 -2.63
N ALA A 195 13.20 -15.71 -2.85
CA ALA A 195 12.66 -15.38 -4.14
C ALA A 195 12.58 -13.87 -4.38
N VAL A 196 12.46 -13.51 -5.66
CA VAL A 196 12.20 -12.17 -6.14
C VAL A 196 11.01 -12.22 -7.07
N LEU A 197 10.03 -11.36 -6.84
CA LEU A 197 8.87 -11.14 -7.70
C LEU A 197 9.04 -9.80 -8.40
N THR A 198 8.85 -9.75 -9.70
CA THR A 198 8.89 -8.50 -10.50
C THR A 198 7.55 -8.30 -11.18
N VAL A 199 6.85 -7.21 -10.89
CA VAL A 199 5.55 -6.86 -11.50
C VAL A 199 5.71 -5.55 -12.25
N ASN A 200 5.56 -5.57 -13.58
CA ASN A 200 5.77 -4.42 -14.47
C ASN A 200 7.13 -3.71 -14.25
N GLY A 201 8.18 -4.48 -13.94
CA GLY A 201 9.52 -3.96 -13.65
C GLY A 201 9.74 -3.54 -12.18
N GLU A 202 8.71 -3.59 -11.34
CA GLU A 202 8.80 -3.33 -9.91
C GLU A 202 9.21 -4.61 -9.16
N VAL A 203 10.27 -4.54 -8.36
CA VAL A 203 10.89 -5.71 -7.73
C VAL A 203 10.52 -5.79 -6.24
N THR A 204 10.02 -6.95 -5.81
CA THR A 204 9.68 -7.25 -4.41
C THR A 204 10.40 -8.51 -3.97
N ARG A 205 11.02 -8.49 -2.77
CA ARG A 205 11.56 -9.70 -2.14
C ARG A 205 10.40 -10.59 -1.71
N ALA A 206 10.52 -11.88 -1.94
CA ALA A 206 9.52 -12.84 -1.52
C ALA A 206 10.18 -14.04 -0.85
N MET A 207 9.41 -14.72 0.00
CA MET A 207 9.75 -16.04 0.51
C MET A 207 8.91 -17.11 -0.19
N THR A 208 9.50 -18.27 -0.46
CA THR A 208 8.79 -19.40 -1.05
C THR A 208 8.03 -20.18 0.03
N ALA A 209 6.79 -20.55 -0.29
CA ALA A 209 5.94 -21.37 0.56
C ALA A 209 5.37 -22.56 -0.24
N TYR A 210 6.05 -23.70 -0.17
CA TYR A 210 5.62 -24.95 -0.83
C TYR A 210 4.46 -25.65 -0.13
N SER A 211 4.23 -25.34 1.16
CA SER A 211 3.14 -25.91 1.97
C SER A 211 2.06 -24.88 2.31
N PHE A 212 1.80 -23.95 1.38
CA PHE A 212 0.86 -22.84 1.56
C PHE A 212 -0.54 -23.29 2.04
N PHE A 213 -1.05 -24.40 1.50
CA PHE A 213 -2.38 -24.94 1.86
C PHE A 213 -2.40 -25.76 3.15
N GLY A 214 -1.27 -25.94 3.83
CA GLY A 214 -1.17 -26.72 5.06
C GLY A 214 -1.72 -28.15 4.91
N ASN A 215 -2.79 -28.46 5.65
CA ASN A 215 -3.46 -29.76 5.62
C ASN A 215 -4.54 -29.88 4.53
N ALA A 216 -4.87 -28.80 3.83
CA ALA A 216 -5.82 -28.83 2.73
C ALA A 216 -5.15 -29.35 1.45
N ALA A 217 -5.92 -30.00 0.58
CA ALA A 217 -5.44 -30.42 -0.72
C ALA A 217 -5.14 -29.17 -1.57
N ALA A 218 -3.90 -29.04 -2.03
CA ALA A 218 -3.51 -27.96 -2.94
C ALA A 218 -4.27 -28.09 -4.27
N PRO A 219 -4.64 -26.97 -4.92
CA PRO A 219 -5.26 -27.00 -6.24
C PRO A 219 -4.34 -27.69 -7.26
N LYS A 220 -4.95 -28.29 -8.29
CA LYS A 220 -4.21 -29.05 -9.28
C LYS A 220 -3.21 -28.15 -10.02
N GLY A 221 -1.96 -28.58 -10.02
CA GLY A 221 -0.87 -27.88 -10.70
C GLY A 221 -0.17 -26.85 -9.84
N PHE A 222 -0.54 -26.66 -8.56
CA PHE A 222 0.19 -25.77 -7.67
C PHE A 222 1.65 -26.19 -7.54
N VAL A 223 2.56 -25.22 -7.66
CA VAL A 223 4.01 -25.41 -7.59
C VAL A 223 4.57 -24.77 -6.32
N VAL A 224 4.32 -23.48 -6.14
CA VAL A 224 4.87 -22.67 -5.04
C VAL A 224 4.03 -21.41 -4.84
N ALA A 225 3.95 -20.94 -3.60
CA ALA A 225 3.46 -19.59 -3.29
C ALA A 225 4.66 -18.68 -3.02
N LEU A 226 4.63 -17.45 -3.54
CA LEU A 226 5.60 -16.40 -3.25
C LEU A 226 4.90 -15.40 -2.32
N LEU A 227 5.44 -15.22 -1.12
CA LEU A 227 4.90 -14.30 -0.12
C LEU A 227 5.82 -13.08 -0.07
N GLY A 228 5.36 -11.97 -0.64
CA GLY A 228 6.11 -10.73 -0.75
C GLY A 228 6.29 -10.02 0.60
N GLU A 229 7.39 -9.27 0.72
CA GLU A 229 7.66 -8.40 1.87
C GLU A 229 6.56 -7.33 2.07
N ASP A 230 5.92 -6.94 0.98
CA ASP A 230 4.75 -6.05 0.91
C ASP A 230 3.42 -6.74 1.25
N ARG A 231 3.46 -8.02 1.66
CA ARG A 231 2.29 -8.90 1.87
C ARG A 231 1.54 -9.27 0.59
N SER A 232 2.13 -9.06 -0.58
CA SER A 232 1.60 -9.65 -1.81
C SER A 232 1.69 -11.17 -1.75
N GLU A 233 0.70 -11.83 -2.34
CA GLU A 233 0.67 -13.29 -2.46
C GLU A 233 0.57 -13.64 -3.94
N THR A 234 1.53 -14.44 -4.43
CA THR A 234 1.52 -14.97 -5.80
C THR A 234 1.53 -16.48 -5.77
N LEU A 235 0.54 -17.12 -6.40
CA LEU A 235 0.48 -18.57 -6.51
C LEU A 235 0.94 -19.00 -7.90
N VAL A 236 1.96 -19.85 -7.98
CA VAL A 236 2.51 -20.35 -9.25
C VAL A 236 1.98 -21.74 -9.53
N PHE A 237 1.57 -21.96 -10.77
CA PHE A 237 1.01 -23.23 -11.22
C PHE A 237 1.65 -23.72 -12.51
N SER A 238 1.79 -25.04 -12.62
CA SER A 238 2.18 -25.76 -13.82
C SER A 238 1.35 -27.04 -13.95
N ASN A 239 0.69 -27.21 -15.08
CA ASN A 239 -0.13 -28.38 -15.38
C ASN A 239 0.03 -28.79 -16.85
N GLY A 240 1.00 -29.67 -17.11
CA GLY A 240 1.28 -30.16 -18.45
C GLY A 240 1.93 -29.08 -19.32
N ALA A 241 1.22 -28.61 -20.34
CA ALA A 241 1.69 -27.56 -21.25
C ALA A 241 1.22 -26.14 -20.85
N LYS A 242 0.61 -26.00 -19.67
CA LYS A 242 0.08 -24.73 -19.17
C LYS A 242 0.80 -24.34 -17.88
N ASP A 243 1.51 -23.21 -17.96
CA ASP A 243 2.06 -22.52 -16.81
C ASP A 243 1.31 -21.21 -16.62
N TRP A 244 0.89 -20.92 -15.40
CA TRP A 244 0.25 -19.66 -15.05
C TRP A 244 0.61 -19.28 -13.62
N LEU A 245 0.37 -18.01 -13.30
CA LEU A 245 0.36 -17.54 -11.93
C LEU A 245 -0.95 -16.83 -11.62
N GLU A 246 -1.32 -16.82 -10.35
CA GLU A 246 -2.40 -16.03 -9.80
C GLU A 246 -1.77 -14.91 -8.95
N TYR A 247 -2.14 -13.67 -9.27
CA TYR A 247 -1.69 -12.47 -8.57
C TYR A 247 -2.91 -11.58 -8.30
N GLY A 248 -3.29 -11.46 -7.02
CA GLY A 248 -4.61 -10.98 -6.64
C GLY A 248 -5.71 -11.86 -7.24
N ASP A 249 -6.79 -11.26 -7.75
CA ASP A 249 -7.93 -11.99 -8.33
C ASP A 249 -7.74 -12.42 -9.79
N TYR A 250 -6.53 -12.24 -10.33
CA TYR A 250 -6.27 -12.39 -11.76
C TYR A 250 -5.27 -13.50 -12.07
N GLN A 251 -5.56 -14.21 -13.16
CA GLN A 251 -4.68 -15.22 -13.72
C GLN A 251 -3.83 -14.63 -14.85
N TYR A 252 -2.53 -14.95 -14.84
CA TYR A 252 -1.54 -14.54 -15.83
C TYR A 252 -0.91 -15.77 -16.45
N GLU A 253 -0.96 -15.88 -17.78
CA GLU A 253 -0.39 -17.04 -18.49
C GLU A 253 1.07 -16.77 -18.85
N LYS A 254 1.89 -17.83 -18.83
CA LYS A 254 3.28 -17.72 -19.29
C LYS A 254 3.31 -17.32 -20.76
N CYS A 255 4.10 -16.31 -21.10
CA CYS A 255 4.15 -15.67 -22.41
C CYS A 255 5.53 -15.71 -23.09
N ASN A 256 6.51 -16.40 -22.50
CA ASN A 256 7.83 -16.67 -23.09
C ASN A 256 8.16 -18.17 -23.21
#